data_AF-A0AAD6KKA8-F1
#
_entry.id   AF-A0AAD6KKA8-F1
#
_cell.length_a   1.000
_cell.length_b   1.000
_cell.length_c   1.000
_cell.angle_alpha   90.00
_cell.angle_beta   90.00
_cell.angle_gamma   90.00
#
_symmetry.space_group_name_H-M   'P 1'
#
loop_
_entity.id
_entity.type
_entity.pdbx_description
1 polymer ?
#
loop_
_entity_poly.entity_id
_entity_poly.type
_entity_poly.pdbx_seq_one_letter_code
_entity_poly.pdbx_strand_id
1 'polypeptide(L)'
;MASGIARALTYLHQECSTQIIHCDIKPQNILLDDTFTARISDFGLAKLLMNEQTRTQTGIRGTRGYVAPEWFRNMPITAKVDVYSYGVMLLEIICCRKCLDMENENEEEIILADWAYDCYKRRKLGKLVETDEEAKNDMKKLERLVMVSIWCMQEDPSLRPSMWTVTQMLEGIIQVSAPPCPSPFSSIS
;
A
#
# COMPACT_ATOMS: atom_id res chain seq x y z
N MET A 1 13.33 1.44 -5.22
CA MET A 1 12.00 1.71 -5.79
C MET A 1 10.98 2.13 -4.72
N ALA A 2 10.53 1.21 -3.84
CA ALA A 2 9.47 1.46 -2.85
C ALA A 2 9.63 2.77 -2.02
N SER A 3 10.78 2.99 -1.39
CA SER A 3 11.04 4.22 -0.62
C SER A 3 10.96 5.50 -1.48
N GLY A 4 11.33 5.42 -2.77
CA GLY A 4 11.22 6.55 -3.69
C GLY A 4 9.76 6.93 -3.95
N ILE A 5 8.90 5.93 -4.15
CA ILE A 5 7.45 6.13 -4.30
C ILE A 5 6.85 6.68 -3.01
N ALA A 6 7.26 6.16 -1.84
CA ALA A 6 6.80 6.64 -0.56
C ALA A 6 7.12 8.13 -0.34
N ARG A 7 8.35 8.55 -0.67
CA ARG A 7 8.76 9.96 -0.64
C ARG A 7 7.97 10.83 -1.60
N ALA A 8 7.71 10.35 -2.82
CA ALA A 8 6.89 11.08 -3.77
C ALA A 8 5.45 11.29 -3.24
N LEU A 9 4.87 10.28 -2.59
CA LEU A 9 3.57 10.44 -1.93
C LEU A 9 3.63 11.37 -0.71
N THR A 10 4.69 11.31 0.10
CA THR A 10 4.92 12.29 1.18
C THR A 10 4.90 13.71 0.63
N TYR A 11 5.60 13.95 -0.48
CA TYR A 11 5.62 15.24 -1.13
C TYR A 11 4.21 15.71 -1.52
N LEU A 12 3.46 14.87 -2.23
CA LEU A 12 2.08 15.16 -2.65
C LEU A 12 1.14 15.46 -1.47
N HIS A 13 1.30 14.71 -0.37
CA HIS A 13 0.39 14.76 0.77
C HIS A 13 0.71 15.88 1.76
N GLN A 14 1.97 16.28 1.90
CA GLN A 14 2.44 17.09 3.03
C GLN A 14 3.34 18.27 2.65
N GLU A 15 4.00 18.23 1.49
CA GLU A 15 5.01 19.24 1.12
C GLU A 15 4.55 20.16 -0.03
N CYS A 16 3.56 19.72 -0.83
CA CYS A 16 2.88 20.58 -1.78
C CYS A 16 2.13 21.73 -1.08
N SER A 17 2.13 22.92 -1.69
CA SER A 17 1.36 24.08 -1.21
C SER A 17 -0.15 23.80 -1.12
N THR A 18 -0.65 22.93 -1.99
CA THR A 18 -2.00 22.39 -1.96
C THR A 18 -1.89 20.88 -1.89
N GLN A 19 -2.51 20.28 -0.88
CA GLN A 19 -2.45 18.83 -0.69
C GLN A 19 -3.09 18.10 -1.89
N ILE A 20 -2.40 17.10 -2.42
CA ILE A 20 -2.82 16.31 -3.57
C ILE A 20 -3.07 14.86 -3.14
N ILE A 21 -4.27 14.33 -3.38
CA ILE A 21 -4.55 12.88 -3.27
C ILE A 21 -4.55 12.32 -4.69
N HIS A 22 -3.70 11.34 -4.98
CA HIS A 22 -3.54 10.77 -6.32
C HIS A 22 -4.76 9.95 -6.76
N CYS A 23 -5.33 9.14 -5.86
CA CYS A 23 -6.50 8.28 -6.05
C CYS A 23 -6.32 7.10 -7.04
N ASP A 24 -5.11 6.82 -7.53
CA ASP A 24 -4.85 5.70 -8.47
C ASP A 24 -3.40 5.21 -8.41
N ILE A 25 -2.90 4.99 -7.20
CA ILE A 25 -1.56 4.43 -7.02
C ILE A 25 -1.60 2.93 -7.32
N LYS A 26 -0.78 2.51 -8.28
CA LYS A 26 -0.64 1.12 -8.76
C LYS A 26 0.64 1.01 -9.59
N PRO A 27 1.20 -0.20 -9.80
CA PRO A 27 2.43 -0.38 -10.57
C PRO A 27 2.41 0.27 -11.96
N GLN A 28 1.27 0.23 -12.67
CA GLN A 28 1.15 0.78 -14.03
C GLN A 28 1.31 2.30 -14.08
N ASN A 29 1.11 2.99 -12.95
CA ASN A 29 1.26 4.44 -12.84
C ASN A 29 2.63 4.83 -12.23
N ILE A 30 3.51 3.86 -11.97
CA ILE A 30 4.89 4.10 -11.54
C ILE A 30 5.82 3.91 -12.74
N LEU A 31 6.33 5.02 -13.27
CA LEU A 31 7.30 5.01 -14.35
C LEU A 31 8.72 4.91 -13.80
N LEU A 32 9.62 4.33 -14.58
CA LEU A 32 11.05 4.29 -14.29
C LEU A 32 11.77 5.13 -15.33
N ASP A 33 12.61 6.05 -14.90
CA ASP A 33 13.54 6.74 -15.80
C ASP A 33 14.77 5.89 -16.12
N ASP A 34 15.68 6.45 -16.92
CA ASP A 34 16.93 5.83 -17.36
C ASP A 34 17.86 5.41 -16.21
N THR A 35 17.65 5.96 -15.01
CA THR A 35 18.38 5.60 -13.78
C THR A 35 17.63 4.60 -12.90
N PHE A 36 16.52 4.04 -13.39
CA PHE A 36 15.57 3.21 -12.61
C PHE A 36 14.97 3.96 -11.40
N THR A 37 14.92 5.29 -11.46
CA THR A 37 14.25 6.10 -10.43
C THR A 37 12.75 6.11 -10.68
N ALA A 38 11.99 5.76 -9.65
CA ALA A 38 10.54 5.70 -9.70
C ALA A 38 9.89 7.09 -9.73
N ARG A 39 8.94 7.29 -10.64
CA ARG A 39 8.15 8.52 -10.80
C ARG A 39 6.67 8.19 -10.85
N ILE A 40 5.89 8.91 -10.05
CA ILE A 40 4.42 8.78 -10.06
C ILE A 40 3.87 9.52 -11.29
N SER A 41 2.92 8.89 -11.99
CA SER A 41 2.27 9.39 -13.20
C SER A 41 0.75 9.21 -13.14
N ASP A 42 0.04 9.77 -14.13
CA ASP A 42 -1.42 9.70 -14.26
C ASP A 42 -2.22 10.33 -13.09
N PHE A 43 -2.19 11.67 -13.06
CA PHE A 43 -2.97 12.47 -12.12
C PHE A 43 -4.43 12.69 -12.56
N GLY A 44 -4.95 11.92 -13.53
CA GLY A 44 -6.30 12.11 -14.10
C GLY A 44 -7.43 11.97 -13.08
N LEU A 45 -7.20 11.23 -11.99
CA LEU A 45 -8.16 11.05 -10.88
C LEU A 45 -7.84 11.90 -9.65
N ALA A 46 -6.74 12.66 -9.66
CA ALA A 46 -6.23 13.34 -8.49
C ALA A 46 -7.19 14.42 -7.95
N LYS A 47 -7.06 14.71 -6.66
CA LYS A 47 -7.84 15.72 -5.93
C LYS A 47 -6.92 16.71 -5.26
N LEU A 48 -7.20 17.99 -5.48
CA LEU A 48 -6.59 19.09 -4.76
C LEU A 48 -7.47 19.46 -3.58
N LEU A 49 -6.94 19.39 -2.36
CA LEU A 49 -7.65 19.84 -1.17
C LEU A 49 -7.27 21.27 -0.88
N MET A 50 -8.28 22.14 -0.78
CA MET A 50 -8.09 23.52 -0.34
C MET A 50 -7.53 23.52 1.09
N ASN A 51 -6.84 24.59 1.50
CA ASN A 51 -6.09 24.63 2.77
C ASN A 51 -6.93 24.30 4.04
N GLU A 52 -8.25 24.50 4.00
CA GLU A 52 -9.16 24.19 5.11
C GLU A 52 -9.80 22.78 5.02
N GLN A 53 -9.58 22.07 3.91
CA GLN A 53 -10.14 20.76 3.65
C GLN A 53 -9.15 19.66 4.01
N THR A 54 -9.56 18.76 4.90
CA THR A 54 -8.80 17.55 5.26
C THR A 54 -9.32 16.29 4.58
N ARG A 55 -10.48 16.40 3.92
CA ARG A 55 -11.20 15.31 3.24
C ARG A 55 -12.01 15.87 2.07
N THR A 56 -12.30 15.01 1.09
CA THR A 56 -13.16 15.34 -0.05
C THR A 56 -14.17 14.22 -0.32
N GLN A 57 -15.33 14.56 -0.87
CA GLN A 57 -16.33 13.60 -1.29
C GLN A 57 -16.24 13.36 -2.80
N THR A 58 -16.15 12.10 -3.21
CA THR A 58 -16.10 11.68 -4.61
C THR A 58 -16.65 10.26 -4.72
N GLY A 59 -17.36 9.96 -5.81
CA GLY A 59 -17.80 8.60 -6.09
C GLY A 59 -16.63 7.69 -6.44
N ILE A 60 -16.78 6.37 -6.23
CA ILE A 60 -15.74 5.34 -6.37
C ILE A 60 -14.93 5.51 -7.67
N ARG A 61 -13.62 5.69 -7.50
CA ARG A 61 -12.63 5.87 -8.57
C ARG A 61 -11.36 5.11 -8.20
N GLY A 62 -10.53 4.83 -9.21
CA GLY A 62 -9.29 4.07 -9.07
C GLY A 62 -9.42 2.64 -9.59
N THR A 63 -8.34 1.89 -9.47
CA THR A 63 -8.22 0.56 -10.07
C THR A 63 -8.59 -0.55 -9.08
N ARG A 64 -9.44 -1.49 -9.51
CA ARG A 64 -9.85 -2.66 -8.71
C ARG A 64 -8.61 -3.39 -8.15
N GLY A 65 -8.64 -3.72 -6.86
CA GLY A 65 -7.52 -4.28 -6.12
C GLY A 65 -6.74 -3.25 -5.29
N TYR A 66 -6.72 -1.98 -5.71
CA TYR A 66 -6.00 -0.90 -5.02
C TYR A 66 -6.93 0.10 -4.31
N VAL A 67 -8.24 0.04 -4.58
CA VAL A 67 -9.24 0.95 -4.00
C VAL A 67 -9.43 0.64 -2.51
N ALA A 68 -9.24 1.65 -1.66
CA ALA A 68 -9.41 1.52 -0.22
C ALA A 68 -10.87 1.24 0.19
N PRO A 69 -11.13 0.44 1.26
CA PRO A 69 -12.48 0.00 1.64
C PRO A 69 -13.49 1.13 1.90
N GLU A 70 -13.04 2.28 2.41
CA GLU A 70 -13.90 3.41 2.73
C GLU A 70 -14.59 4.04 1.50
N TRP A 71 -14.06 3.83 0.29
CA TRP A 71 -14.72 4.25 -0.95
C TRP A 71 -16.06 3.54 -1.15
N PHE A 72 -16.13 2.24 -0.84
CA PHE A 72 -17.35 1.45 -0.96
C PHE A 72 -18.41 1.82 0.09
N ARG A 73 -18.01 2.53 1.14
CA ARG A 73 -18.89 3.04 2.21
C ARG A 73 -19.44 4.43 1.94
N ASN A 74 -19.11 5.00 0.77
CA ASN A 74 -19.46 6.39 0.41
C ASN A 74 -18.99 7.42 1.46
N MET A 75 -17.89 7.11 2.16
CA MET A 75 -17.28 8.00 3.13
C MET A 75 -16.41 9.05 2.42
N PRO A 76 -16.26 10.26 2.98
CA PRO A 76 -15.26 11.20 2.50
C PRO A 76 -13.85 10.58 2.54
N ILE A 77 -13.09 10.77 1.47
CA ILE A 77 -11.74 10.25 1.35
C ILE A 77 -10.71 11.25 1.89
N THR A 78 -9.55 10.74 2.29
CA THR A 78 -8.37 11.50 2.68
C THR A 78 -7.15 10.95 1.94
N ALA A 79 -5.97 11.55 2.13
CA ALA A 79 -4.70 11.00 1.62
C ALA A 79 -4.44 9.53 2.01
N LYS A 80 -5.14 9.00 3.03
CA LYS A 80 -5.07 7.60 3.46
C LYS A 80 -5.53 6.59 2.41
N VAL A 81 -6.27 7.01 1.38
CA VAL A 81 -6.61 6.11 0.26
C VAL A 81 -5.38 5.76 -0.56
N ASP A 82 -4.47 6.72 -0.79
CA ASP A 82 -3.20 6.47 -1.47
C ASP A 82 -2.26 5.61 -0.61
N VAL A 83 -2.32 5.76 0.72
CA VAL A 83 -1.56 4.90 1.65
C VAL A 83 -1.99 3.44 1.50
N TYR A 84 -3.30 3.19 1.44
CA TYR A 84 -3.82 1.84 1.22
C TYR A 84 -3.33 1.26 -0.12
N SER A 85 -3.50 2.01 -1.20
CA SER A 85 -3.05 1.61 -2.53
C SER A 85 -1.54 1.35 -2.58
N TYR A 86 -0.73 2.16 -1.89
CA TYR A 86 0.70 1.95 -1.73
C TYR A 86 1.00 0.63 -0.99
N GLY A 87 0.25 0.30 0.07
CA GLY A 87 0.40 -0.96 0.79
C GLY A 87 0.18 -2.18 -0.10
N VAL A 88 -0.87 -2.16 -0.92
CA VAL A 88 -1.15 -3.22 -1.91
C VAL A 88 -0.01 -3.36 -2.91
N MET A 89 0.40 -2.23 -3.52
CA MET A 89 1.51 -2.22 -4.48
C MET A 89 2.84 -2.66 -3.85
N LEU A 90 3.10 -2.34 -2.58
CA LEU A 90 4.28 -2.79 -1.87
C LEU A 90 4.30 -4.32 -1.75
N LEU A 91 3.15 -4.97 -1.51
CA LEU A 91 3.07 -6.43 -1.56
C LEU A 91 3.33 -6.99 -2.95
N GLU A 92 2.84 -6.36 -4.02
CA GLU A 92 3.15 -6.83 -5.37
C GLU A 92 4.65 -6.74 -5.68
N ILE A 93 5.32 -5.69 -5.20
CA ILE A 93 6.78 -5.55 -5.33
C ILE A 93 7.50 -6.66 -4.56
N ILE A 94 7.06 -6.98 -3.33
CA ILE A 94 7.68 -8.02 -2.49
C ILE A 94 7.47 -9.40 -3.12
N CYS A 95 6.24 -9.71 -3.52
CA CYS A 95 5.84 -11.06 -3.91
C CYS A 95 6.00 -11.33 -5.42
N CYS A 96 6.31 -10.29 -6.21
CA CYS A 96 6.33 -10.35 -7.68
C CYS A 96 5.05 -10.96 -8.27
N ARG A 97 3.90 -10.70 -7.64
CA ARG A 97 2.60 -11.28 -7.96
C ARG A 97 1.54 -10.18 -8.04
N LYS A 98 0.53 -10.38 -8.89
CA LYS A 98 -0.60 -9.45 -9.00
C LYS A 98 -1.41 -9.42 -7.71
N CYS A 99 -1.94 -8.26 -7.34
CA CYS A 99 -2.77 -8.10 -6.15
C CYS A 99 -4.05 -8.96 -6.16
N LEU A 100 -4.58 -9.22 -7.36
CA LEU A 100 -5.69 -10.13 -7.63
C LEU A 100 -5.27 -11.09 -8.74
N ASP A 101 -5.20 -12.36 -8.41
CA ASP A 101 -4.74 -13.43 -9.30
C ASP A 101 -5.83 -14.50 -9.42
N MET A 102 -6.82 -14.21 -10.26
CA MET A 102 -8.01 -15.05 -10.46
C MET A 102 -7.71 -16.38 -11.16
N GLU A 103 -6.51 -16.52 -11.72
CA GLU A 103 -6.04 -17.74 -12.39
C GLU A 103 -5.31 -18.67 -11.40
N ASN A 104 -5.14 -18.25 -10.15
CA ASN A 104 -4.49 -19.06 -9.12
C ASN A 104 -5.35 -20.26 -8.74
N GLU A 105 -4.75 -21.45 -8.74
CA GLU A 105 -5.44 -22.69 -8.38
C GLU A 105 -5.79 -22.75 -6.88
N ASN A 106 -5.06 -22.00 -6.05
CA ASN A 106 -5.33 -21.92 -4.62
C ASN A 106 -6.20 -20.69 -4.30
N GLU A 107 -7.48 -20.93 -3.98
CA GLU A 107 -8.45 -19.88 -3.65
C GLU A 107 -8.01 -18.99 -2.47
N GLU A 108 -7.31 -19.56 -1.49
CA GLU A 108 -6.76 -18.83 -0.33
C GLU A 108 -5.67 -17.83 -0.74
N GLU A 109 -5.11 -17.98 -1.94
CA GLU A 109 -4.02 -17.15 -2.42
C GLU A 109 -4.49 -16.06 -3.38
N ILE A 110 -5.72 -16.12 -3.92
CA ILE A 110 -6.21 -15.20 -4.97
C ILE A 110 -6.04 -13.72 -4.60
N ILE A 111 -6.31 -13.38 -3.33
CA ILE A 111 -6.15 -12.02 -2.80
C ILE A 111 -4.79 -11.93 -2.10
N LEU A 112 -3.85 -11.24 -2.73
CA LEU A 112 -2.47 -11.14 -2.25
C LEU A 112 -2.37 -10.58 -0.83
N ALA A 113 -3.21 -9.60 -0.49
CA ALA A 113 -3.21 -8.98 0.83
C ALA A 113 -3.58 -9.95 1.95
N ASP A 114 -4.61 -10.78 1.73
CA ASP A 114 -5.08 -11.77 2.71
C ASP A 114 -4.05 -12.88 2.88
N TRP A 115 -3.53 -13.41 1.77
CA TRP A 115 -2.48 -14.42 1.77
C TRP A 115 -1.19 -13.94 2.45
N ALA A 116 -0.77 -12.71 2.19
CA ALA A 116 0.41 -12.11 2.83
C ALA A 116 0.22 -11.95 4.34
N TYR A 117 -0.95 -11.50 4.79
CA TYR A 117 -1.27 -11.41 6.21
C TYR A 117 -1.27 -12.80 6.87
N ASP A 118 -1.82 -13.82 6.21
CA ASP A 118 -1.82 -15.19 6.71
C ASP A 118 -0.41 -15.78 6.82
N CYS A 119 0.44 -15.53 5.82
CA CYS A 119 1.86 -15.89 5.87
C CYS A 119 2.58 -15.18 7.01
N TYR A 120 2.32 -13.89 7.23
CA TYR A 120 2.88 -13.13 8.36
C TYR A 120 2.42 -13.72 9.70
N LYS A 121 1.11 -13.90 9.91
CA LYS A 121 0.52 -14.43 11.14
C LYS A 121 1.01 -15.83 11.49
N ARG A 122 1.21 -16.68 10.47
CA ARG A 122 1.71 -18.06 10.61
C ARG A 122 3.25 -18.15 10.64
N ARG A 123 3.96 -17.01 10.58
CA ARG A 123 5.44 -16.93 10.49
C ARG A 123 6.03 -17.71 9.30
N LYS A 124 5.34 -17.69 8.16
CA LYS A 124 5.70 -18.37 6.91
C LYS A 124 6.07 -17.37 5.80
N LEU A 125 6.75 -16.26 6.14
CA LEU A 125 7.09 -15.20 5.20
C LEU A 125 7.92 -15.66 3.99
N GLY A 126 8.71 -16.74 4.12
CA GLY A 126 9.48 -17.30 3.01
C GLY A 126 8.61 -17.78 1.83
N LYS A 127 7.33 -18.06 2.06
CA LYS A 127 6.35 -18.37 0.99
C LYS A 127 6.06 -17.19 0.07
N LEU A 128 6.24 -15.97 0.56
CA LEU A 128 5.98 -14.77 -0.23
C LEU A 128 7.07 -14.50 -1.26
N VAL A 129 8.24 -15.13 -1.10
CA VAL A 129 9.47 -14.87 -1.88
C VAL A 129 10.15 -16.17 -2.27
N GLU A 130 9.38 -17.22 -2.60
CA GLU A 130 9.90 -18.58 -2.83
C GLU A 130 11.00 -18.64 -3.91
N THR A 131 11.00 -17.73 -4.87
CA THR A 131 11.98 -17.68 -5.97
C THR A 131 13.03 -16.57 -5.81
N ASP A 132 12.96 -15.76 -4.76
CA ASP A 132 13.86 -14.63 -4.51
C ASP A 132 14.84 -14.96 -3.37
N GLU A 133 16.02 -15.47 -3.75
CA GLU A 133 17.09 -15.81 -2.80
C GLU A 133 17.68 -14.59 -2.08
N GLU A 134 17.66 -13.41 -2.69
CA GLU A 134 18.14 -12.19 -2.03
C GLU A 134 17.21 -11.83 -0.86
N ALA A 135 15.89 -11.86 -1.09
CA ALA A 135 14.89 -11.62 -0.06
C ALA A 135 14.98 -12.65 1.09
N LYS A 136 15.22 -13.93 0.77
CA LYS A 136 15.41 -14.98 1.79
C LYS A 136 16.65 -14.77 2.66
N ASN A 137 17.69 -14.14 2.12
CA ASN A 137 18.91 -13.84 2.88
C ASN A 137 18.74 -12.67 3.88
N ASP A 138 17.70 -11.82 3.71
CA ASP A 138 17.37 -10.72 4.62
C ASP A 138 15.91 -10.79 5.11
N MET A 139 15.59 -11.87 5.83
CA MET A 139 14.25 -12.09 6.41
C MET A 139 13.80 -10.97 7.34
N LYS A 140 14.72 -10.24 7.99
CA LYS A 140 14.37 -9.11 8.86
C LYS A 140 13.84 -7.94 8.04
N LYS A 141 14.48 -7.63 6.92
CA LYS A 141 13.99 -6.62 5.97
C LYS A 141 12.68 -7.06 5.33
N LEU A 142 12.56 -8.32 4.93
CA LEU A 142 11.30 -8.86 4.40
C LEU A 142 10.14 -8.70 5.39
N GLU A 143 10.34 -9.13 6.64
CA GLU A 143 9.36 -8.98 7.71
C GLU A 143 8.96 -7.50 7.92
N ARG A 144 9.95 -6.59 7.95
CA ARG A 144 9.69 -5.14 8.05
C ARG A 144 8.83 -4.64 6.90
N LEU A 145 9.15 -5.00 5.65
CA LEU A 145 8.42 -4.55 4.47
C LEU A 145 6.97 -5.08 4.47
N VAL A 146 6.77 -6.34 4.85
CA VAL A 146 5.43 -6.95 4.97
C VAL A 146 4.64 -6.30 6.12
N MET A 147 5.26 -6.01 7.26
CA MET A 147 4.59 -5.30 8.35
C MET A 147 4.17 -3.88 7.93
N VAL A 148 5.01 -3.17 7.18
CA VAL A 148 4.67 -1.85 6.64
C VAL A 148 3.49 -1.93 5.68
N SER A 149 3.44 -2.92 4.78
CA SER A 149 2.30 -3.07 3.89
C SER A 149 1.01 -3.37 4.65
N ILE A 150 1.03 -4.24 5.66
CA ILE A 150 -0.15 -4.54 6.50
C ILE A 150 -0.62 -3.29 7.27
N TRP A 151 0.28 -2.46 7.79
CA TRP A 151 -0.07 -1.17 8.40
C TRP A 151 -0.72 -0.20 7.40
N CYS A 152 -0.24 -0.19 6.16
CA CYS A 152 -0.81 0.66 5.11
C CYS A 152 -2.21 0.20 4.67
N MET A 153 -2.49 -1.10 4.71
CA MET A 153 -3.76 -1.67 4.22
C MET A 153 -4.84 -1.85 5.30
N GLN A 154 -4.70 -1.22 6.47
CA GLN A 154 -5.71 -1.30 7.52
C GLN A 154 -7.08 -0.82 7.02
N GLU A 155 -8.14 -1.55 7.35
CA GLU A 155 -9.51 -1.20 6.95
C GLU A 155 -9.95 0.14 7.55
N ASP A 156 -9.57 0.42 8.80
CA ASP A 156 -9.71 1.74 9.41
C ASP A 156 -8.59 2.69 8.91
N PRO A 157 -8.92 3.74 8.13
CA PRO A 157 -7.93 4.69 7.63
C PRO A 157 -7.23 5.48 8.74
N SER A 158 -7.79 5.53 9.96
CA SER A 158 -7.17 6.19 11.11
C SER A 158 -5.89 5.48 11.57
N LEU A 159 -5.86 4.15 11.44
CA LEU A 159 -4.72 3.30 11.81
C LEU A 159 -3.58 3.33 10.78
N ARG A 160 -3.87 3.70 9.54
CA ARG A 160 -2.86 3.77 8.48
C ARG A 160 -1.84 4.87 8.80
N PRO A 161 -0.53 4.59 8.71
CA PRO A 161 0.51 5.60 8.91
C PRO A 161 0.44 6.71 7.86
N SER A 162 1.07 7.85 8.14
CA SER A 162 1.34 8.85 7.10
C SER A 162 2.43 8.34 6.15
N MET A 163 2.49 8.83 4.91
CA MET A 163 3.55 8.42 3.98
C MET A 163 4.96 8.82 4.44
N TRP A 164 5.08 9.91 5.21
CA TRP A 164 6.33 10.24 5.90
C TRP A 164 6.72 9.13 6.90
N THR A 165 5.78 8.71 7.75
CA THR A 165 6.01 7.60 8.70
C THR A 165 6.37 6.31 7.96
N VAL A 166 5.67 5.99 6.86
CA VAL A 166 6.00 4.84 6.00
C VAL A 166 7.44 4.93 5.49
N THR A 167 7.88 6.10 5.01
CA THR A 167 9.27 6.30 4.56
C THR A 167 10.27 6.00 5.68
N GLN A 168 10.04 6.51 6.89
CA GLN A 168 10.91 6.26 8.05
C GLN A 168 10.93 4.78 8.46
N MET A 169 9.79 4.09 8.37
CA MET A 169 9.69 2.64 8.64
C MET A 169 10.46 1.82 7.58
N LEU A 170 10.35 2.17 6.30
CA LEU A 170 11.06 1.48 5.21
C LEU A 170 12.58 1.63 5.33
N GLU A 171 13.04 2.83 5.69
CA GLU A 171 14.45 3.16 5.89
C GLU A 171 15.02 2.58 7.20
N GLY A 172 14.17 1.99 8.05
CA GLY A 172 14.58 1.37 9.32
C GLY A 172 14.90 2.39 10.42
N ILE A 173 14.51 3.65 10.23
CA ILE A 173 14.69 4.73 11.21
C ILE A 173 13.72 4.57 12.38
N ILE A 174 12.49 4.15 12.08
CA ILE A 174 11.45 3.85 13.07
C ILE A 174 11.22 2.34 13.12
N GLN A 175 11.17 1.79 14.33
CA GLN A 175 10.80 0.40 14.54
C GLN A 175 9.32 0.18 14.19
N VAL A 176 9.05 -0.85 13.39
CA VAL A 176 7.68 -1.23 13.03
C VAL A 176 7.15 -2.19 14.09
N SER A 177 6.07 -1.80 14.78
CA SER A 177 5.37 -2.69 15.71
C SER A 177 4.51 -3.70 14.96
N ALA A 178 4.19 -4.83 15.62
CA ALA A 178 3.31 -5.85 15.05
C ALA A 178 1.96 -5.22 14.63
N PRO A 179 1.58 -5.28 13.34
CA PRO A 179 0.31 -4.74 12.89
C PRO A 179 -0.88 -5.57 13.37
N PRO A 180 -2.04 -4.95 13.63
CA PRO A 180 -3.29 -5.67 13.84
C PRO A 180 -3.79 -6.33 12.54
N CYS A 181 -4.83 -7.17 12.66
CA CYS A 181 -5.52 -7.73 11.49
C CYS A 181 -6.02 -6.59 10.59
N PRO A 182 -5.69 -6.57 9.29
CA PRO A 182 -6.07 -5.48 8.40
C PRO A 182 -7.58 -5.41 8.16
N SER A 183 -8.29 -6.54 8.21
CA SER A 183 -9.72 -6.68 7.88
C SER A 183 -10.48 -7.48 8.95
N PRO A 184 -10.54 -7.00 10.21
CA PRO A 184 -11.09 -7.76 11.32
C PRO A 184 -12.56 -8.15 11.12
N PHE A 185 -13.32 -7.37 10.33
CA PHE A 185 -14.74 -7.59 10.08
C PHE A 185 -15.04 -8.49 8.87
N SER A 186 -14.05 -8.78 8.03
CA SER A 186 -14.20 -9.69 6.88
C SER A 186 -14.11 -11.17 7.28
N SER A 187 -13.65 -11.47 8.50
CA SER A 187 -13.51 -12.82 9.05
C SER A 187 -14.82 -13.48 9.54
N ILE A 188 -15.98 -12.89 9.25
CA ILE A 188 -17.29 -13.47 9.57
C ILE A 188 -17.92 -13.95 8.26
N SER A 189 -17.50 -15.13 7.81
CA SER A 189 -18.20 -15.93 6.80
C SER A 189 -17.93 -17.41 7.06
#